data_AF-A0A812N7A9-F1
#
_entry.id   AF-A0A812N7A9-F1
#
_cell.length_a   1.000
_cell.length_b   1.000
_cell.length_c   1.000
_cell.angle_alpha   90.00
_cell.angle_beta   90.00
_cell.angle_gamma   90.00
#
_symmetry.space_group_name_H-M   'P 1'
#
loop_
_entity.id
_entity.type
_entity.pdbx_description
1 polymer ?
#
loop_
_entity_poly.entity_id
_entity_poly.type
_entity_poly.pdbx_seq_one_letter_code
_entity_poly.pdbx_strand_id
1 'polypeptide(L)'
;MVLGMGFVPTGEKNNDHAVMWPAMAAIAAVVFYWSVAKMREFFRSVETLHHELKQFQCEDCLCYCCSIGHATVDGQTLLCDRRILLSCITRWFGSVQAFDSVVRSEVLTCLTEQLASQVFTYKEFVVMAVPVLWLHMDDASTPLDWILRPADGHTVWVDYEMKISARAILRGVGGTFGNVPILFHLTSKLTCLLRKQVGRTERVKLCSSVLINCSVIVIVILVFVGMLYLELELLISGSLEGSLFTLAIFDLVVIVCAMLSFRCFPTQINF
;
A
#
# COMPACT_ATOMS: atom_id res chain seq x y z
N MET A 1 4.90 -13.34 -7.77
CA MET A 1 5.48 -13.20 -9.12
C MET A 1 6.97 -13.00 -9.09
N VAL A 2 7.45 -11.97 -8.40
CA VAL A 2 8.88 -11.67 -8.39
C VAL A 2 9.61 -12.19 -7.13
N LEU A 3 8.86 -12.59 -6.08
CA LEU A 3 9.34 -13.53 -5.05
C LEU A 3 9.81 -14.87 -5.62
N GLY A 4 9.60 -15.17 -6.91
CA GLY A 4 10.17 -16.37 -7.55
C GLY A 4 11.47 -16.15 -8.31
N MET A 5 11.81 -14.90 -8.65
CA MET A 5 13.05 -14.64 -9.40
C MET A 5 14.29 -14.61 -8.51
N GLY A 6 14.15 -14.28 -7.23
CA GLY A 6 15.23 -14.42 -6.24
C GLY A 6 15.48 -15.86 -5.77
N PHE A 7 14.59 -16.79 -6.15
CA PHE A 7 14.51 -18.16 -5.63
C PHE A 7 14.63 -19.21 -6.74
N VAL A 8 15.25 -18.90 -7.88
CA VAL A 8 15.57 -19.93 -8.87
C VAL A 8 16.61 -20.86 -8.24
N PRO A 9 16.25 -22.09 -7.82
CA PRO A 9 17.21 -23.02 -7.28
C PRO A 9 18.11 -23.41 -8.46
N THR A 10 19.41 -23.18 -8.34
CA THR A 10 20.38 -23.58 -9.37
C THR A 10 20.66 -25.09 -9.37
N GLY A 11 19.97 -25.87 -8.52
CA GLY A 11 20.15 -27.32 -8.35
C GLY A 11 18.90 -28.12 -8.71
N GLU A 12 19.12 -29.10 -9.61
CA GLU A 12 18.24 -30.17 -10.11
C GLU A 12 16.84 -29.82 -10.65
N LYS A 13 16.62 -30.25 -11.90
CA LYS A 13 15.40 -30.08 -12.70
C LYS A 13 14.23 -30.91 -12.15
N ASN A 14 13.66 -30.52 -11.01
CA ASN A 14 12.38 -31.07 -10.58
C ASN A 14 11.26 -30.33 -11.32
N ASN A 15 10.49 -31.05 -12.15
CA ASN A 15 9.42 -30.49 -12.98
C ASN A 15 8.35 -29.73 -12.17
N ASP A 16 8.24 -30.00 -10.87
CA ASP A 16 7.29 -29.37 -9.96
C ASP A 16 7.52 -27.85 -9.81
N HIS A 17 8.77 -27.37 -9.93
CA HIS A 17 9.07 -25.94 -9.87
C HIS A 17 8.58 -25.17 -11.09
N ALA A 18 8.45 -25.82 -12.26
CA ALA A 18 8.03 -25.17 -13.50
C ALA A 18 6.56 -24.70 -13.44
N VAL A 19 5.72 -25.33 -12.63
CA VAL A 19 4.30 -24.99 -12.48
C VAL A 19 4.05 -24.06 -11.29
N MET A 20 4.76 -24.27 -10.17
CA MET A 20 4.56 -23.51 -8.94
C MET A 20 4.86 -22.02 -9.11
N TRP A 21 5.98 -21.67 -9.78
CA TRP A 21 6.39 -20.27 -9.92
C TRP A 21 5.42 -19.43 -10.76
N PRO A 22 4.99 -19.87 -11.96
CA PRO A 22 3.94 -19.17 -12.71
C PRO A 22 2.63 -19.04 -11.93
N ALA A 23 2.25 -20.05 -11.14
CA ALA A 23 1.04 -19.99 -10.32
C ALA A 23 1.15 -18.91 -9.22
N MET A 24 2.23 -18.90 -8.44
CA MET A 24 2.52 -17.83 -7.46
C MET A 24 2.65 -16.46 -8.12
N ALA A 25 3.10 -16.43 -9.38
CA ALA A 25 3.14 -15.23 -10.18
C ALA A 25 1.77 -14.69 -10.53
N ALA A 26 0.91 -15.53 -11.09
CA ALA A 26 -0.45 -15.17 -11.40
C ALA A 26 -1.22 -14.71 -10.15
N ILE A 27 -1.13 -15.44 -9.03
CA ILE A 27 -1.80 -15.08 -7.77
C ILE A 27 -1.35 -13.70 -7.29
N ALA A 28 -0.03 -13.46 -7.23
CA ALA A 28 0.48 -12.17 -6.79
C ALA A 28 0.04 -11.02 -7.73
N ALA A 29 0.03 -11.25 -9.04
CA ALA A 29 -0.42 -10.26 -10.01
C ALA A 29 -1.91 -9.92 -9.85
N VAL A 30 -2.75 -10.93 -9.59
CA VAL A 30 -4.18 -10.74 -9.30
C VAL A 30 -4.37 -9.94 -8.01
N VAL A 31 -3.73 -10.36 -6.92
CA VAL A 31 -3.82 -9.65 -5.62
C VAL A 31 -3.38 -8.20 -5.77
N PHE A 32 -2.24 -7.97 -6.42
CA PHE A 32 -1.71 -6.63 -6.61
C PHE A 32 -2.61 -5.77 -7.51
N TYR A 33 -3.21 -6.35 -8.55
CA TYR A 33 -4.20 -5.67 -9.38
C TYR A 33 -5.42 -5.21 -8.57
N TRP A 34 -5.97 -6.08 -7.72
CA TRP A 34 -7.09 -5.73 -6.86
C TRP A 34 -6.72 -4.63 -5.86
N SER A 35 -5.53 -4.69 -5.26
CA SER A 35 -5.02 -3.65 -4.37
C SER A 35 -4.92 -2.29 -5.06
N VAL A 36 -4.34 -2.24 -6.27
CA VAL A 36 -4.24 -1.03 -7.09
C VAL A 36 -5.64 -0.50 -7.44
N ALA A 37 -6.56 -1.37 -7.85
CA ALA A 37 -7.92 -0.99 -8.19
C ALA A 37 -8.68 -0.39 -7.00
N LYS A 38 -8.59 -1.02 -5.82
CA LYS A 38 -9.23 -0.55 -4.58
C LYS A 38 -8.62 0.72 -4.03
N MET A 39 -7.30 0.86 -4.08
CA MET A 39 -6.65 2.10 -3.69
C MET A 39 -7.07 3.27 -4.60
N ARG A 40 -7.24 3.02 -5.91
CA ARG A 40 -7.74 4.04 -6.84
C ARG A 40 -9.21 4.38 -6.61
N GLU A 41 -10.05 3.39 -6.30
CA GLU A 41 -11.44 3.59 -5.89
C GLU A 41 -11.52 4.44 -4.63
N PHE A 42 -10.71 4.12 -3.61
CA PHE A 42 -10.59 4.91 -2.39
C PHE A 42 -10.26 6.37 -2.68
N PHE A 43 -9.20 6.67 -3.44
CA PHE A 43 -8.83 8.05 -3.77
C PHE A 43 -9.94 8.81 -4.52
N ARG A 44 -10.76 8.12 -5.30
CA ARG A 44 -11.93 8.73 -5.96
C ARG A 44 -13.06 9.02 -4.98
N SER A 45 -13.30 8.13 -4.02
CA SER A 45 -14.27 8.38 -2.95
C SER A 45 -13.85 9.58 -2.11
N VAL A 46 -12.54 9.72 -1.80
CA VAL A 46 -12.02 10.92 -1.12
C VAL A 46 -12.26 12.18 -1.93
N GLU A 47 -11.99 12.16 -3.22
CA GLU A 47 -12.22 13.29 -4.13
C GLU A 47 -13.72 13.66 -4.24
N THR A 48 -14.59 12.65 -4.27
CA THR A 48 -16.05 12.84 -4.29
C THR A 48 -16.53 13.47 -2.99
N LEU A 49 -16.09 12.94 -1.85
CA LEU A 49 -16.41 13.49 -0.53
C LEU A 49 -15.91 14.93 -0.37
N HIS A 50 -14.71 15.22 -0.88
CA HIS A 50 -14.17 16.58 -0.91
C HIS A 50 -15.08 17.53 -1.72
N HIS A 51 -15.57 17.08 -2.89
CA HIS A 51 -16.48 17.87 -3.71
C HIS A 51 -17.85 18.09 -3.05
N GLU A 52 -18.43 17.04 -2.48
CA GLU A 52 -19.72 17.09 -1.77
C GLU A 52 -19.65 18.02 -0.57
N LEU A 53 -18.58 17.95 0.23
CA LEU A 53 -18.39 18.85 1.37
C LEU A 53 -18.18 20.30 0.95
N LYS A 54 -17.51 20.55 -0.17
CA LYS A 54 -17.33 21.91 -0.71
C LYS A 54 -18.65 22.55 -1.12
N GLN A 55 -19.61 21.74 -1.58
CA GLN A 55 -20.94 22.18 -1.99
C GLN A 55 -22.00 22.01 -0.89
N PHE A 56 -21.63 21.47 0.27
CA PHE A 56 -22.55 21.09 1.34
C PHE A 56 -23.51 22.23 1.73
N GLN A 57 -24.80 21.95 1.76
CA GLN A 57 -25.83 22.83 2.31
C GLN A 57 -26.67 22.03 3.28
N CYS A 58 -26.87 22.53 4.50
CA CYS A 58 -27.73 21.87 5.47
C CYS A 58 -29.17 21.72 4.94
N GLU A 59 -29.59 22.59 4.02
CA GLU A 59 -30.93 22.54 3.41
C GLU A 59 -31.13 21.33 2.49
N ASP A 60 -30.07 20.83 1.84
CA ASP A 60 -30.11 19.69 0.93
C ASP A 60 -30.14 18.34 1.69
N CYS A 61 -29.88 18.35 3.00
CA CYS A 61 -29.89 17.15 3.81
C CYS A 61 -31.31 16.56 3.93
N LEU A 62 -31.42 15.28 3.59
CA LEU A 62 -32.67 14.51 3.73
C LEU A 62 -32.75 13.88 5.11
N CYS A 63 -33.89 14.05 5.78
CA CYS A 63 -34.22 13.35 7.02
C CYS A 63 -35.32 12.33 6.76
N TYR A 64 -35.19 11.13 7.31
CA TYR A 64 -36.17 10.05 7.14
C TYR A 64 -37.59 10.48 7.55
N CYS A 65 -37.72 11.22 8.66
CA CYS A 65 -39.00 11.72 9.12
C CYS A 65 -39.69 12.63 8.07
N CYS A 66 -38.92 13.40 7.29
CA CYS A 66 -39.45 14.24 6.21
C CYS A 66 -39.85 13.41 4.97
N SER A 67 -39.10 12.34 4.65
CA SER A 67 -39.41 11.51 3.47
C SER A 67 -40.70 10.71 3.60
N ILE A 68 -41.14 10.40 4.82
CA ILE A 68 -42.40 9.70 5.11
C ILE A 68 -43.55 10.65 5.49
N GLY A 69 -43.38 11.96 5.31
CA GLY A 69 -44.40 12.95 5.63
C GLY A 69 -44.73 13.05 7.13
N HIS A 70 -43.76 12.74 8.00
CA HIS A 70 -43.91 12.79 9.46
C HIS A 70 -45.01 11.86 10.03
N ALA A 71 -45.30 10.73 9.38
CA ALA A 71 -46.25 9.73 9.88
C ALA A 71 -45.57 8.35 10.05
N THR A 72 -45.82 7.67 11.17
CA THR A 72 -45.44 6.25 11.34
C THR A 72 -46.39 5.33 10.54
N VAL A 73 -46.02 4.05 10.42
CA VAL A 73 -46.86 3.00 9.82
C VAL A 73 -48.22 2.89 10.53
N ASP A 74 -48.26 3.16 11.83
CA ASP A 74 -49.48 3.15 12.65
C ASP A 74 -50.27 4.48 12.59
N GLY A 75 -49.84 5.43 11.77
CA GLY A 75 -50.47 6.73 11.59
C GLY A 75 -50.20 7.75 12.71
N GLN A 76 -49.22 7.50 13.57
CA GLN A 76 -48.82 8.48 14.60
C GLN A 76 -47.92 9.57 14.01
N THR A 77 -48.15 10.81 14.43
CA THR A 77 -47.33 11.96 14.01
C THR A 77 -45.94 11.89 14.64
N LEU A 78 -44.89 11.87 13.82
CA LEU A 78 -43.51 11.94 14.24
C LEU A 78 -43.05 13.39 14.39
N LEU A 79 -42.24 13.65 15.42
CA LEU A 79 -41.52 14.92 15.52
C LEU A 79 -40.53 15.05 14.35
N CYS A 80 -40.38 16.27 13.85
CA CYS A 80 -39.47 16.55 12.75
C CYS A 80 -38.04 16.72 13.26
N ASP A 81 -37.23 15.67 13.13
CA ASP A 81 -35.80 15.69 13.51
C ASP A 81 -35.04 16.83 12.81
N ARG A 82 -35.38 17.14 11.55
CA ARG A 82 -34.79 18.26 10.81
C ARG A 82 -34.97 19.59 11.55
N ARG A 83 -36.18 19.85 12.07
CA ARG A 83 -36.47 21.08 12.82
C ARG A 83 -35.68 21.15 14.13
N ILE A 84 -35.53 20.00 14.81
CA ILE A 84 -34.74 19.90 16.04
C ILE A 84 -33.26 20.18 15.72
N LEU A 85 -32.69 19.52 14.72
CA LEU A 85 -31.30 19.69 14.30
C LEU A 85 -31.00 21.13 13.87
N LEU A 86 -31.86 21.75 13.03
CA LEU A 86 -31.68 23.15 12.61
C LEU A 86 -31.74 24.12 13.80
N SER A 87 -32.58 23.84 14.79
CA SER A 87 -32.66 24.65 16.01
C SER A 87 -31.38 24.54 16.84
N CYS A 88 -30.84 23.32 16.99
CA CYS A 88 -29.56 23.08 17.66
C CYS A 88 -28.40 23.75 16.91
N ILE A 89 -28.34 23.60 15.59
CA ILE A 89 -27.33 24.24 14.73
C ILE A 89 -27.37 25.75 14.89
N THR A 90 -28.56 26.36 14.79
CA THR A 90 -28.72 27.81 14.98
C THR A 90 -28.27 28.25 16.37
N ARG A 91 -28.55 27.44 17.41
CA ARG A 91 -28.10 27.74 18.78
C ARG A 91 -26.59 27.62 18.97
N TRP A 92 -25.92 26.68 18.31
CA TRP A 92 -24.48 26.45 18.46
C TRP A 92 -23.64 27.37 17.56
N PHE A 93 -24.08 27.61 16.33
CA PHE A 93 -23.32 28.32 15.31
C PHE A 93 -23.87 29.73 15.01
N GLY A 94 -24.98 30.12 15.63
CA GLY A 94 -25.66 31.40 15.42
C GLY A 94 -26.59 31.41 14.19
N SER A 95 -26.23 30.69 13.14
CA SER A 95 -27.08 30.49 11.95
C SER A 95 -26.72 29.21 11.20
N VAL A 96 -27.62 28.77 10.32
CA VAL A 96 -27.38 27.64 9.41
C VAL A 96 -26.26 27.97 8.41
N GLN A 97 -26.18 29.21 7.94
CA GLN A 97 -25.15 29.64 6.99
C GLN A 97 -23.76 29.66 7.64
N ALA A 98 -23.66 30.04 8.92
CA ALA A 98 -22.42 29.97 9.67
C ALA A 98 -21.95 28.53 9.82
N PHE A 99 -22.86 27.60 10.12
CA PHE A 99 -22.57 26.17 10.15
C PHE A 99 -22.09 25.64 8.79
N ASP A 100 -22.81 25.92 7.70
CA ASP A 100 -22.41 25.51 6.35
C ASP A 100 -21.01 26.05 5.99
N SER A 101 -20.70 27.29 6.38
CA SER A 101 -19.38 27.88 6.19
C SER A 101 -18.30 27.11 6.95
N VAL A 102 -18.54 26.76 8.22
CA VAL A 102 -17.61 25.95 9.04
C VAL A 102 -17.40 24.57 8.42
N VAL A 103 -18.47 23.91 7.94
CA VAL A 103 -18.36 22.59 7.29
C VAL A 103 -17.53 22.67 6.00
N ARG A 104 -17.80 23.66 5.14
CA ARG A 104 -17.07 23.85 3.86
C ARG A 104 -15.63 24.28 4.03
N SER A 105 -15.26 24.85 5.17
CA SER A 105 -13.90 25.35 5.43
C SER A 105 -13.14 24.45 6.39
N GLU A 106 -13.43 24.53 7.69
CA GLU A 106 -12.71 23.85 8.76
C GLU A 106 -12.83 22.33 8.67
N VAL A 107 -14.06 21.81 8.50
CA VAL A 107 -14.28 20.36 8.41
C VAL A 107 -13.65 19.81 7.14
N LEU A 108 -13.84 20.47 6.00
CA LEU A 108 -13.20 20.09 4.74
C LEU A 108 -11.68 20.09 4.83
N THR A 109 -11.09 21.10 5.47
CA THR A 109 -9.64 21.23 5.66
C THR A 109 -9.12 20.11 6.55
N CYS A 110 -9.73 19.91 7.73
CA CYS A 110 -9.36 18.85 8.67
C CYS A 110 -9.48 17.47 8.02
N LEU A 111 -10.58 17.22 7.30
CA LEU A 111 -10.80 15.96 6.60
C LEU A 111 -9.77 15.75 5.49
N THR A 112 -9.50 16.78 4.69
CA THR A 112 -8.50 16.70 3.61
C THR A 112 -7.11 16.48 4.19
N GLU A 113 -6.77 17.12 5.31
CA GLU A 113 -5.50 16.90 6.00
C GLU A 113 -5.41 15.47 6.53
N GLN A 114 -6.43 14.95 7.20
CA GLN A 114 -6.42 13.57 7.72
C GLN A 114 -6.36 12.54 6.59
N LEU A 115 -7.21 12.67 5.56
CA LEU A 115 -7.24 11.74 4.44
C LEU A 115 -6.08 11.91 3.46
N ALA A 116 -5.44 13.06 3.34
CA ALA A 116 -4.28 13.20 2.45
C ALA A 116 -2.98 12.82 3.18
N SER A 117 -2.85 13.19 4.46
CA SER A 117 -1.62 12.98 5.24
C SER A 117 -1.50 11.63 5.93
N GLN A 118 -2.62 10.97 6.25
CA GLN A 118 -2.61 9.74 7.06
C GLN A 118 -3.13 8.49 6.35
N VAL A 119 -3.22 8.46 5.01
CA VAL A 119 -3.72 7.23 4.35
C VAL A 119 -2.89 6.03 4.76
N PHE A 120 -1.56 6.17 4.75
CA PHE A 120 -0.64 5.16 5.24
C PHE A 120 0.66 5.80 5.70
N THR A 121 0.99 5.57 6.96
CA THR A 121 2.28 5.91 7.56
C THR A 121 3.35 4.89 7.16
N TYR A 122 4.63 5.29 7.18
CA TYR A 122 5.75 4.36 6.97
C TYR A 122 5.68 3.16 7.93
N LYS A 123 5.25 3.39 9.18
CA LYS A 123 5.11 2.34 10.20
C LYS A 123 4.10 1.27 9.78
N GLU A 124 2.96 1.66 9.25
CA GLU A 124 1.95 0.72 8.76
C GLU A 124 2.46 -0.10 7.58
N PHE A 125 3.23 0.52 6.66
CA PHE A 125 3.87 -0.23 5.57
C PHE A 125 4.90 -1.24 6.06
N VAL A 126 5.73 -0.87 7.03
CA VAL A 126 6.67 -1.80 7.64
C VAL A 126 5.94 -2.98 8.28
N VAL A 127 4.85 -2.74 9.02
CA VAL A 127 4.03 -3.80 9.62
C VAL A 127 3.45 -4.72 8.55
N MET A 128 2.92 -4.16 7.45
CA MET A 128 2.43 -4.96 6.32
C MET A 128 3.53 -5.74 5.60
N ALA A 129 4.78 -5.29 5.68
CA ALA A 129 5.94 -5.93 5.06
C ALA A 129 6.61 -7.01 5.94
N VAL A 130 6.26 -7.13 7.23
CA VAL A 130 6.83 -8.12 8.15
C VAL A 130 6.83 -9.56 7.61
N PRO A 131 5.80 -10.06 6.89
CA PRO A 131 5.85 -11.40 6.31
C PRO A 131 7.02 -11.63 5.35
N VAL A 132 7.57 -10.57 4.72
CA VAL A 132 8.77 -10.66 3.88
C VAL A 132 10.00 -10.95 4.73
N LEU A 133 10.12 -10.32 5.90
CA LEU A 133 11.18 -10.64 6.85
C LEU A 133 11.09 -12.10 7.31
N TRP A 134 9.89 -12.57 7.65
CA TRP A 134 9.69 -13.95 8.09
C TRP A 134 10.09 -14.96 7.01
N LEU A 135 9.70 -14.73 5.76
CA LEU A 135 10.11 -15.59 4.65
C LEU A 135 11.64 -15.72 4.57
N HIS A 136 12.36 -14.60 4.71
CA HIS A 136 13.82 -14.62 4.68
C HIS A 136 14.47 -15.19 5.95
N MET A 137 13.78 -15.12 7.09
CA MET A 137 14.20 -15.81 8.31
C MET A 137 14.05 -17.33 8.18
N ASP A 138 12.98 -17.79 7.52
CA ASP A 138 12.79 -19.21 7.22
C ASP A 138 13.90 -19.72 6.30
N ASP A 139 14.26 -18.96 5.26
CA ASP A 139 15.41 -19.27 4.40
C ASP A 139 16.72 -19.34 5.20
N ALA A 140 16.94 -18.36 6.09
CA ALA A 140 18.13 -18.30 6.93
C ALA A 140 18.23 -19.45 7.95
N SER A 141 17.10 -20.08 8.28
CA SER A 141 17.03 -21.17 9.24
C SER A 141 17.58 -22.49 8.69
N THR A 142 17.53 -22.70 7.37
CA THR A 142 17.98 -23.95 6.74
C THR A 142 19.49 -24.19 6.91
N PRO A 143 20.38 -23.22 6.57
CA PRO A 143 21.82 -23.34 6.87
C PRO A 143 22.11 -23.51 8.36
N LEU A 144 21.31 -22.86 9.22
CA LEU A 144 21.50 -22.90 10.67
C LEU A 144 21.17 -24.30 11.23
N ASP A 145 20.15 -24.97 10.71
CA ASP A 145 19.83 -26.34 11.09
C ASP A 145 20.98 -27.30 10.74
N TRP A 146 21.63 -27.13 9.59
CA TRP A 146 22.81 -27.93 9.22
C TRP A 146 24.00 -27.74 10.17
N ILE A 147 24.20 -26.53 10.69
CA ILE A 147 25.22 -26.26 11.71
C ILE A 147 24.86 -26.93 13.05
N LEU A 148 23.59 -26.85 13.47
CA LEU A 148 23.13 -27.35 14.77
C LEU A 148 22.97 -28.88 14.80
N ARG A 149 22.69 -29.49 13.65
CA ARG A 149 22.47 -30.93 13.49
C ARG A 149 23.37 -31.47 12.38
N PRO A 150 24.70 -31.48 12.60
CA PRO A 150 25.61 -32.04 11.63
C PRO A 150 25.28 -33.52 11.42
N ALA A 151 24.98 -33.92 10.19
CA ALA A 151 24.82 -35.33 9.84
C ALA A 151 26.17 -36.04 9.99
N ASP A 152 26.15 -37.28 10.49
CA ASP A 152 27.34 -38.08 10.72
C ASP A 152 28.23 -38.13 9.46
N GLY A 153 29.44 -37.59 9.56
CA GLY A 153 30.45 -37.63 8.49
C GLY A 153 30.56 -36.40 7.59
N HIS A 154 29.72 -35.37 7.74
CA HIS A 154 29.86 -34.13 6.98
C HIS A 154 30.63 -33.05 7.75
N THR A 155 31.75 -32.58 7.18
CA THR A 155 32.45 -31.37 7.67
C THR A 155 31.65 -30.13 7.25
N VAL A 156 30.95 -29.52 8.20
CA VAL A 156 30.20 -28.27 7.97
C VAL A 156 31.17 -27.09 7.99
N TRP A 157 31.18 -26.30 6.92
CA TRP A 157 31.94 -25.05 6.84
C TRP A 157 31.17 -23.94 7.56
N VAL A 158 31.29 -23.88 8.89
CA VAL A 158 30.51 -22.97 9.76
C VAL A 158 30.54 -21.51 9.25
N ASP A 159 31.72 -21.02 8.86
CA ASP A 159 31.88 -19.65 8.36
C ASP A 159 31.09 -19.37 7.08
N TYR A 160 30.99 -20.38 6.19
CA TYR A 160 30.27 -20.25 4.93
C TYR A 160 28.75 -20.24 5.16
N GLU A 161 28.25 -21.19 5.96
CA GLU A 161 26.82 -21.29 6.28
C GLU A 161 26.32 -20.08 7.06
N MET A 162 27.09 -19.59 8.04
CA MET A 162 26.76 -18.34 8.76
C MET A 162 26.66 -17.14 7.80
N LYS A 163 27.55 -17.05 6.80
CA LYS A 163 27.51 -15.98 5.78
C LYS A 163 26.25 -16.07 4.92
N ILE A 164 25.78 -17.27 4.59
CA ILE A 164 24.51 -17.47 3.87
C ILE A 164 23.32 -17.03 4.71
N SER A 165 23.21 -17.48 5.96
CA SER A 165 22.13 -17.05 6.86
C SER A 165 22.12 -15.53 7.08
N ALA A 166 23.30 -14.93 7.30
CA ALA A 166 23.42 -13.48 7.46
C ALA A 166 22.93 -12.73 6.22
N ARG A 167 23.27 -13.21 5.02
CA ARG A 167 22.80 -12.63 3.75
C ARG A 167 21.27 -12.68 3.64
N ALA A 168 20.66 -13.82 3.96
CA ALA A 168 19.20 -13.97 3.91
C ALA A 168 18.51 -12.99 4.89
N ILE A 169 19.01 -12.89 6.12
CA ILE A 169 18.48 -11.95 7.12
C ILE A 169 18.60 -10.49 6.64
N LEU A 170 19.77 -10.10 6.11
CA LEU A 170 19.99 -8.74 5.59
C LEU A 170 18.99 -8.41 4.47
N ARG A 171 18.82 -9.31 3.50
CA ARG A 171 17.79 -9.20 2.45
C ARG A 171 16.38 -9.03 3.02
N GLY A 172 16.04 -9.80 4.05
CA GLY A 172 14.76 -9.67 4.75
C GLY A 172 14.56 -8.28 5.36
N VAL A 173 15.60 -7.73 5.98
CA VAL A 173 15.61 -6.39 6.55
C VAL A 173 15.49 -5.32 5.45
N GLY A 174 16.36 -5.35 4.43
CA GLY A 174 16.30 -4.42 3.30
C GLY A 174 14.96 -4.46 2.54
N GLY A 175 14.43 -5.67 2.35
CA GLY A 175 13.11 -5.92 1.77
C GLY A 175 11.98 -5.28 2.58
N THR A 176 11.96 -5.54 3.89
CA THR A 176 10.86 -5.16 4.79
C THR A 176 10.84 -3.67 5.11
N PHE A 177 12.01 -3.07 5.36
CA PHE A 177 12.12 -1.67 5.77
C PHE A 177 12.42 -0.73 4.60
N GLY A 178 12.93 -1.24 3.48
CA GLY A 178 13.31 -0.42 2.32
C GLY A 178 12.43 -0.68 1.10
N ASN A 179 12.67 -1.81 0.42
CA ASN A 179 12.11 -2.08 -0.90
C ASN A 179 10.58 -2.07 -0.91
N VAL A 180 9.95 -2.81 0.01
CA VAL A 180 8.49 -2.94 0.05
C VAL A 180 7.81 -1.60 0.36
N PRO A 181 8.20 -0.83 1.40
CA PRO A 181 7.68 0.51 1.62
C PRO A 181 7.84 1.45 0.41
N ILE A 182 8.98 1.42 -0.30
CA ILE A 182 9.19 2.24 -1.52
C ILE A 182 8.19 1.86 -2.61
N LEU A 183 8.01 0.57 -2.89
CA LEU A 183 7.08 0.10 -3.91
C LEU A 183 5.64 0.49 -3.58
N PHE A 184 5.22 0.33 -2.33
CA PHE A 184 3.89 0.75 -1.90
C PHE A 184 3.71 2.27 -1.99
N HIS A 185 4.71 3.05 -1.58
CA HIS A 185 4.70 4.50 -1.70
C HIS A 185 4.56 4.92 -3.17
N LEU A 186 5.36 4.33 -4.06
CA LEU A 186 5.29 4.58 -5.49
C LEU A 186 3.91 4.21 -6.06
N THR A 187 3.36 3.06 -5.67
CA THR A 187 2.04 2.60 -6.12
C THR A 187 0.93 3.55 -5.68
N SER A 188 0.96 4.01 -4.42
CA SER A 188 -0.03 4.97 -3.91
C SER A 188 0.05 6.32 -4.63
N LYS A 189 1.27 6.81 -4.94
CA LYS A 189 1.46 8.03 -5.73
C LYS A 189 0.95 7.87 -7.16
N LEU A 190 1.30 6.80 -7.85
CA LEU A 190 0.86 6.55 -9.23
C LEU A 190 -0.67 6.41 -9.30
N THR A 191 -1.29 5.68 -8.38
CA THR A 191 -2.76 5.55 -8.33
C THR A 191 -3.45 6.89 -8.01
N CYS A 192 -2.88 7.69 -7.12
CA CYS A 192 -3.36 9.03 -6.83
C CYS A 192 -3.26 9.96 -8.05
N LEU A 193 -2.13 9.98 -8.76
CA LEU A 193 -1.93 10.81 -9.96
C LEU A 193 -2.85 10.39 -11.11
N LEU A 194 -3.07 9.09 -11.27
CA LEU A 194 -3.89 8.51 -12.33
C LEU A 194 -5.37 8.34 -11.92
N ARG A 195 -5.80 8.98 -10.82
CA ARG A 195 -7.19 8.87 -10.34
C ARG A 195 -8.20 9.56 -11.26
N LYS A 196 -7.78 10.70 -11.86
CA LYS A 196 -8.66 11.62 -12.59
C LYS A 196 -9.46 10.88 -13.66
N GLN A 197 -10.78 11.01 -13.58
CA GLN A 197 -11.67 10.42 -14.57
C GLN A 197 -11.60 11.23 -15.87
N VAL A 198 -11.31 10.55 -16.97
CA VAL A 198 -11.60 11.08 -18.30
C VAL A 198 -13.07 10.82 -18.55
N GLY A 199 -13.89 11.86 -18.71
CA GLY A 199 -15.35 11.80 -18.89
C GLY A 199 -15.80 11.14 -20.20
N ARG A 200 -15.47 9.87 -20.41
CA ARG A 200 -15.85 9.07 -21.58
C ARG A 200 -16.99 8.10 -21.25
N THR A 201 -17.60 7.52 -22.28
CA THR A 201 -18.66 6.50 -22.21
C THR A 201 -18.27 5.29 -21.33
N GLU A 202 -19.25 4.62 -20.70
CA GLU A 202 -19.06 3.52 -19.73
C GLU A 202 -18.08 2.43 -20.20
N ARG A 203 -18.18 1.98 -21.47
CA ARG A 203 -17.25 0.97 -22.02
C ARG A 203 -15.80 1.45 -22.07
N VAL A 204 -15.59 2.73 -22.39
CA VAL A 204 -14.25 3.32 -22.46
C VAL A 204 -13.69 3.52 -21.04
N LYS A 205 -14.54 3.77 -20.04
CA LYS A 205 -14.13 3.84 -18.63
C LYS A 205 -13.54 2.52 -18.14
N LEU A 206 -14.17 1.39 -18.45
CA LEU A 206 -13.67 0.06 -18.04
C LEU A 206 -12.31 -0.24 -18.66
N CYS A 207 -12.18 -0.10 -19.99
CA CYS A 207 -10.92 -0.37 -20.69
C CYS A 207 -9.80 0.56 -20.21
N SER A 208 -10.07 1.86 -20.07
CA SER A 208 -9.09 2.82 -19.54
C SER A 208 -8.70 2.51 -18.10
N SER A 209 -9.65 2.05 -17.27
CA SER A 209 -9.38 1.66 -15.89
C SER A 209 -8.43 0.47 -15.80
N VAL A 210 -8.65 -0.56 -16.62
CA VAL A 210 -7.79 -1.75 -16.68
C VAL A 210 -6.40 -1.35 -17.16
N LEU A 211 -6.29 -0.58 -18.25
CA LEU A 211 -5.02 -0.12 -18.80
C LEU A 211 -4.22 0.71 -17.78
N ILE A 212 -4.87 1.62 -17.07
CA ILE A 212 -4.22 2.42 -16.01
C ILE A 212 -3.69 1.50 -14.91
N ASN A 213 -4.51 0.58 -14.39
CA ASN A 213 -4.06 -0.35 -13.35
C ASN A 213 -2.90 -1.21 -13.83
N CYS A 214 -2.98 -1.78 -15.04
CA CYS A 214 -1.89 -2.55 -15.63
C CYS A 214 -0.61 -1.72 -15.77
N SER A 215 -0.71 -0.45 -16.19
CA SER A 215 0.46 0.43 -16.32
C SER A 215 1.15 0.69 -14.98
N VAL A 216 0.40 0.95 -13.90
CA VAL A 216 0.93 1.08 -12.54
C VAL A 216 1.66 -0.21 -12.13
N ILE A 217 1.05 -1.36 -12.35
CA ILE A 217 1.64 -2.66 -12.01
C ILE A 217 2.94 -2.89 -12.77
N VAL A 218 2.98 -2.61 -14.07
CA VAL A 218 4.19 -2.76 -14.89
C VAL A 218 5.30 -1.86 -14.38
N ILE A 219 5.03 -0.59 -14.06
CA ILE A 219 6.04 0.34 -13.53
C ILE A 219 6.60 -0.18 -12.19
N VAL A 220 5.73 -0.61 -11.28
CA VAL A 220 6.14 -1.15 -9.98
C VAL A 220 6.98 -2.42 -10.14
N ILE A 221 6.60 -3.32 -11.05
CA ILE A 221 7.38 -4.52 -11.38
C ILE A 221 8.74 -4.14 -11.93
N LEU A 222 8.83 -3.18 -12.86
CA LEU A 222 10.10 -2.74 -13.44
C LEU A 222 11.03 -2.15 -12.39
N VAL A 223 10.51 -1.32 -11.48
CA VAL A 223 11.29 -0.77 -10.36
C VAL A 223 11.77 -1.90 -9.44
N PHE A 224 10.91 -2.86 -9.10
CA PHE A 224 11.31 -3.98 -8.27
C PHE A 224 12.37 -4.86 -8.92
N VAL A 225 12.22 -5.20 -10.21
CA VAL A 225 13.23 -5.95 -10.97
C VAL A 225 14.54 -5.17 -11.05
N GLY A 226 14.48 -3.84 -11.22
CA GLY A 226 15.67 -2.99 -11.17
C GLY A 226 16.40 -3.05 -9.83
N MET A 227 15.66 -2.99 -8.71
CA MET A 227 16.25 -3.13 -7.37
C MET A 227 16.89 -4.50 -7.18
N LEU A 228 16.23 -5.59 -7.61
CA LEU A 228 16.80 -6.94 -7.55
C LEU A 228 18.04 -7.10 -8.43
N TYR A 229 18.04 -6.51 -9.62
CA TYR A 229 19.19 -6.54 -10.52
C TYR A 229 20.39 -5.83 -9.91
N LEU A 230 20.18 -4.64 -9.34
CA LEU A 230 21.23 -3.90 -8.63
C LEU A 230 21.80 -4.71 -7.47
N GLU A 231 20.93 -5.34 -6.67
CA GLU A 231 21.34 -6.20 -5.57
C GLU A 231 22.18 -7.40 -6.06
N LEU A 232 21.74 -8.05 -7.15
CA LEU A 232 22.46 -9.16 -7.77
C LEU A 232 23.84 -8.75 -8.29
N GLU A 233 23.93 -7.61 -8.97
CA GLU A 233 25.20 -7.09 -9.50
C GLU A 233 26.18 -6.75 -8.36
N LEU A 234 25.69 -6.19 -7.25
CA LEU A 234 26.48 -5.94 -6.04
C LEU A 234 26.97 -7.24 -5.39
N LEU A 235 26.20 -8.33 -5.51
CA LEU A 235 26.59 -9.65 -5.02
C LEU A 235 27.64 -10.33 -5.90
N ILE A 236 27.53 -10.20 -7.23
CA ILE A 236 28.47 -10.82 -8.18
C ILE A 236 29.83 -10.10 -8.18
N SER A 237 29.83 -8.78 -7.98
CA SER A 237 31.04 -7.95 -8.04
C SER A 237 31.96 -8.05 -6.81
N GLY A 238 31.46 -8.56 -5.67
CA GLY A 238 32.19 -8.62 -4.41
C GLY A 238 32.85 -9.97 -4.10
N SER A 239 33.96 -9.96 -3.37
CA SER A 239 34.38 -11.14 -2.60
C SER A 239 33.28 -11.53 -1.61
N LEU A 240 33.22 -12.79 -1.15
CA LEU A 240 32.15 -13.24 -0.26
C LEU A 240 31.99 -12.32 0.98
N GLU A 241 33.11 -11.82 1.52
CA GLU A 241 33.12 -10.87 2.65
C GLU A 241 32.72 -9.46 2.24
N GLY A 242 33.20 -8.97 1.09
CA GLY A 242 32.76 -7.68 0.54
C GLY A 242 31.26 -7.67 0.22
N SER A 243 30.69 -8.82 -0.18
CA SER A 243 29.29 -8.94 -0.59
C SER A 243 28.31 -8.64 0.55
N LEU A 244 28.60 -9.07 1.79
CA LEU A 244 27.75 -8.80 2.95
C LEU A 244 27.79 -7.33 3.34
N PHE A 245 28.98 -6.74 3.36
CA PHE A 245 29.14 -5.33 3.70
C PHE A 245 28.47 -4.41 2.66
N THR A 246 28.69 -4.68 1.38
CA THR A 246 28.06 -3.94 0.28
C THR A 246 26.53 -4.07 0.32
N LEU A 247 26.01 -5.27 0.58
CA LEU A 247 24.57 -5.49 0.73
C LEU A 247 23.99 -4.71 1.91
N ALA A 248 24.65 -4.75 3.08
CA ALA A 248 24.21 -3.99 4.25
C ALA A 248 24.19 -2.48 4.00
N ILE A 249 25.17 -1.94 3.26
CA ILE A 249 25.18 -0.53 2.84
C ILE A 249 24.02 -0.25 1.91
N PHE A 250 23.81 -1.10 0.91
CA PHE A 250 22.70 -0.94 -0.04
C PHE A 250 21.35 -0.92 0.69
N ASP A 251 21.10 -1.89 1.57
CA ASP A 251 19.87 -1.97 2.36
C ASP A 251 19.69 -0.73 3.25
N LEU A 252 20.76 -0.27 3.90
CA LEU A 252 20.73 0.95 4.70
C LEU A 252 20.34 2.17 3.85
N VAL A 253 20.93 2.31 2.66
CA VAL A 253 20.61 3.42 1.73
C VAL A 253 19.15 3.34 1.31
N VAL A 254 18.66 2.17 0.91
CA VAL A 254 17.26 1.97 0.51
C VAL A 254 16.30 2.29 1.67
N ILE A 255 16.61 1.84 2.89
CA ILE A 255 15.81 2.12 4.09
C ILE A 255 15.77 3.62 4.38
N VAL A 256 16.92 4.30 4.33
CA VAL A 256 16.99 5.75 4.52
C VAL A 256 16.21 6.47 3.42
N CYS A 257 16.36 6.06 2.15
CA CYS A 257 15.58 6.60 1.04
C CYS A 257 14.07 6.40 1.23
N ALA A 258 13.64 5.24 1.71
CA ALA A 258 12.24 4.98 2.05
C ALA A 258 11.76 5.94 3.15
N MET A 259 12.49 6.01 4.28
CA MET A 259 12.13 6.91 5.37
C MET A 259 12.07 8.38 4.93
N LEU A 260 13.01 8.81 4.10
CA LEU A 260 13.04 10.16 3.53
C LEU A 260 11.92 10.38 2.51
N SER A 261 11.59 9.41 1.65
CA SER A 261 10.49 9.57 0.69
C SER A 261 9.16 9.77 1.41
N PHE A 262 8.95 9.10 2.55
CA PHE A 262 7.76 9.29 3.38
C PHE A 262 7.76 10.61 4.16
N ARG A 263 8.91 11.18 4.52
CA ARG A 263 9.01 12.46 5.25
C ARG A 263 9.01 13.69 4.35
N CYS A 264 9.73 13.63 3.24
CA CYS A 264 10.02 14.77 2.37
C CYS A 264 8.92 15.04 1.34
N PHE A 265 8.01 14.09 1.10
CA PHE A 265 6.89 14.35 0.21
C PHE A 265 5.74 14.98 0.98
N PRO A 266 5.45 16.28 0.78
CA PRO A 266 4.23 16.86 1.29
C PRO A 266 3.05 16.07 0.69
N THR A 267 2.27 15.49 1.58
CA THR A 267 1.01 14.80 1.27
C THR A 267 -0.10 15.77 0.90
N GLN A 268 0.21 17.04 0.60
CA GLN A 268 -0.75 17.98 0.02
C GLN A 268 -1.09 17.53 -1.40
N ILE A 269 -1.97 16.54 -1.46
CA ILE A 269 -2.73 16.20 -2.64
C ILE A 269 -3.68 17.38 -2.82
N ASN A 270 -3.36 18.27 -3.76
CA ASN A 270 -4.31 19.30 -4.20
C ASN A 270 -5.48 18.57 -4.89
N PHE A 271 -6.60 18.43 -4.17
CA PHE A 271 -7.87 17.94 -4.69
C PHE A 271 -8.58 19.04 -5.48
#